data_AF-A0A401TIG9-F1
#
_entry.id   AF-A0A401TIG9-F1
#
_cell.length_a   1.000
_cell.length_b   1.000
_cell.length_c   1.000
_cell.angle_alpha   90.00
_cell.angle_beta   90.00
_cell.angle_gamma   90.00
#
_symmetry.space_group_name_H-M   'P 1'
#
loop_
_entity.id
_entity.type
_entity.pdbx_description
1 polymer ?
#
loop_
_entity_poly.entity_id
_entity_poly.type
_entity_poly.pdbx_seq_one_letter_code
_entity_poly.pdbx_strand_id
1 'polypeptide(L)' 'MASVDSKYSSLFLDPAWTEVFTKTEAPTTDALDVVGRIMQYISGAHVSLQLPIAEAMLTCKHKSHEDDSYQKFIPFVG' A
#
# COMPACT_ATOMS: atom_id res chain seq x y z
N MET A 1 15.81 -3.56 -1.26
CA MET A 1 14.49 -2.92 -1.50
C MET A 1 14.51 -1.93 -2.66
N ALA A 2 15.63 -1.25 -2.96
CA ALA A 2 15.94 -0.77 -4.33
C ALA A 2 16.10 -1.92 -5.36
N SER A 3 15.51 -3.10 -5.10
CA SER A 3 15.85 -4.38 -5.72
C SER A 3 14.72 -4.99 -6.55
N VAL A 4 13.62 -4.26 -6.75
CA VAL A 4 12.54 -4.68 -7.66
C VAL A 4 12.87 -4.18 -9.07
N ASP A 5 12.77 -2.86 -9.29
CA ASP A 5 13.32 -2.18 -10.46
C ASP A 5 13.44 -0.65 -10.20
N SER A 6 14.00 0.07 -11.19
CA SER A 6 14.19 1.53 -11.12
C SER A 6 12.86 2.30 -11.13
N LYS A 7 11.83 1.79 -11.80
CA LYS A 7 10.50 2.42 -11.88
C LYS A 7 9.79 2.33 -10.53
N TYR A 8 9.83 1.18 -9.87
CA TYR A 8 9.35 1.00 -8.50
C TYR A 8 10.01 2.00 -7.56
N SER A 9 11.35 2.07 -7.62
CA SER A 9 12.13 2.97 -6.77
C SER A 9 11.74 4.44 -7.00
N SER A 10 11.56 4.85 -8.26
CA SER A 10 11.15 6.23 -8.58
C SER A 10 9.74 6.60 -8.12
N LEU A 11 8.83 5.63 -8.03
CA LEU A 11 7.41 5.88 -7.71
C LEU A 11 7.10 5.74 -6.21
N PHE A 12 7.80 4.86 -5.50
CA PHE A 12 7.45 4.44 -4.14
C PHE A 12 8.56 4.62 -3.10
N LEU A 13 9.77 5.04 -3.51
CA LEU A 13 10.86 5.38 -2.59
C LEU A 13 11.26 6.86 -2.69
N ASP A 14 10.48 7.69 -3.40
CA ASP A 14 10.72 9.13 -3.47
C ASP A 14 10.40 9.82 -2.13
N PRO A 15 10.95 11.02 -1.87
CA PRO A 15 10.69 11.74 -0.63
C PRO A 15 9.20 12.00 -0.38
N ALA A 16 8.42 12.26 -1.43
CA ALA A 16 6.99 12.51 -1.31
C ALA A 16 6.21 11.29 -0.80
N TRP A 17 6.51 10.09 -1.33
CA TRP A 17 5.90 8.85 -0.87
C TRP A 17 6.32 8.51 0.56
N THR A 18 7.62 8.56 0.82
CA THR A 18 8.16 8.22 2.14
C THR A 18 7.62 9.17 3.22
N GLU A 19 7.53 10.47 2.95
CA GLU A 19 6.98 11.43 3.90
C GLU A 19 5.52 11.12 4.29
N VAL A 20 4.70 10.68 3.33
CA VAL A 20 3.28 10.37 3.56
C VAL A 20 3.11 9.07 4.34
N PHE A 21 3.87 8.02 3.98
CA PHE A 21 3.62 6.65 4.49
C PHE A 21 4.57 6.17 5.59
N THR A 22 5.58 6.96 5.99
CA THR A 22 6.45 6.60 7.14
C THR A 22 6.01 7.22 8.46
N LYS A 23 5.05 8.16 8.44
CA LYS A 23 4.49 8.77 9.64
C LYS A 23 3.48 7.83 10.29
N THR A 24 3.38 7.86 11.62
CA THR A 24 2.43 7.04 12.39
C THR A 24 0.98 7.53 12.24
N GLU A 25 0.81 8.80 11.86
CA GLU A 25 -0.51 9.41 11.66
C GLU A 25 -1.13 8.97 10.34
N ALA A 26 -2.46 9.02 10.26
CA ALA A 26 -3.16 8.68 9.02
C ALA A 26 -2.73 9.63 7.89
N PRO A 27 -2.30 9.11 6.73
CA PRO A 27 -1.89 9.95 5.62
C PRO A 27 -3.08 10.76 5.10
N THR A 28 -2.86 12.05 4.84
CA THR A 28 -3.81 12.87 4.08
C THR A 28 -3.67 12.52 2.60
N THR A 29 -4.60 11.72 2.09
CA THR A 29 -4.56 11.19 0.72
C THR A 29 -4.62 12.28 -0.36
N ASP A 30 -5.05 13.49 -0.02
CA ASP A 30 -5.15 14.62 -0.95
C ASP A 30 -3.78 15.12 -1.42
N ALA A 31 -2.69 14.78 -0.71
CA ALA A 31 -1.35 15.23 -1.03
C ALA A 31 -0.68 14.46 -2.18
N LEU A 32 -1.17 13.27 -2.54
CA LEU A 32 -0.46 12.37 -3.45
C LEU A 32 -1.41 11.49 -4.26
N ASP A 33 -1.23 11.45 -5.59
CA ASP A 33 -2.01 10.58 -6.48
C ASP A 33 -1.56 9.11 -6.39
N VAL A 34 -2.01 8.44 -5.32
CA VAL A 34 -1.69 7.04 -5.04
C VAL A 34 -2.17 6.13 -6.16
N VAL A 35 -3.40 6.35 -6.65
CA VAL A 35 -4.01 5.52 -7.71
C VAL A 35 -3.22 5.68 -9.00
N GLY A 36 -2.90 6.90 -9.41
CA GLY A 36 -2.11 7.17 -10.60
C GLY A 36 -0.73 6.52 -10.56
N ARG A 37 -0.02 6.61 -9.42
CA ARG A 37 1.30 5.96 -9.26
C ARG A 37 1.21 4.44 -9.38
N ILE A 38 0.21 3.80 -8.74
CA ILE A 38 0.00 2.34 -8.84
C ILE A 38 -0.31 1.94 -10.29
N MET A 39 -1.23 2.65 -10.95
CA MET A 39 -1.59 2.39 -12.35
C MET A 39 -0.39 2.57 -13.29
N GLN A 40 0.42 3.61 -13.06
CA GLN A 40 1.64 3.85 -13.82
C GLN A 40 2.66 2.73 -13.65
N TYR A 41 2.82 2.20 -12.43
CA TYR A 41 3.75 1.09 -12.19
C TYR A 41 3.28 -0.19 -12.89
N ILE A 42 2.05 -0.61 -12.65
CA ILE A 42 1.47 -1.86 -13.16
C ILE A 42 1.36 -1.86 -14.69
N SER A 43 0.97 -0.73 -15.30
CA SER A 43 0.81 -0.62 -16.77
C SER A 43 2.11 -0.82 -17.54
N GLY A 44 3.26 -0.55 -16.93
CA GLY A 44 4.57 -0.81 -17.54
C GLY A 44 5.27 -2.06 -17.01
N ALA A 45 4.58 -2.88 -16.23
CA ALA A 45 5.13 -4.15 -15.76
C ALA A 45 5.10 -5.16 -16.90
N HIS A 46 6.26 -5.41 -17.50
CA HIS A 46 6.42 -6.38 -18.59
C HIS A 46 6.82 -7.78 -18.10
N VAL A 47 7.07 -7.93 -16.79
CA VAL A 47 7.53 -9.16 -16.17
C VAL A 47 6.73 -9.39 -14.89
N SER A 48 6.40 -10.64 -14.61
CA SER A 48 5.82 -11.02 -13.31
C SER A 48 6.91 -11.02 -12.24
N LEU A 49 6.73 -10.18 -11.22
CA LEU A 49 7.61 -10.13 -10.07
C LEU A 49 7.15 -11.16 -9.03
N GLN A 50 8.06 -11.99 -8.56
CA GLN A 50 7.83 -12.87 -7.42
C GLN A 50 8.07 -12.06 -6.15
N LEU A 51 7.01 -11.49 -5.59
CA LEU A 51 7.07 -10.68 -4.38
C LEU A 51 6.54 -11.49 -3.18
N PRO A 52 7.16 -11.38 -2.00
CA PRO A 52 6.61 -11.98 -0.80
C PRO A 52 5.26 -11.33 -0.50
N ILE A 53 4.24 -12.16 -0.31
CA ILE A 53 2.92 -11.72 0.16
C ILE A 53 2.86 -11.99 1.66
N ALA A 54 2.68 -10.92 2.43
CA ALA A 54 2.34 -10.97 3.85
C ALA A 54 0.85 -10.68 4.03
N GLU A 55 0.31 -10.96 5.21
CA GLU A 55 -1.08 -10.68 5.55
C GLU A 55 -1.19 -9.87 6.84
N ALA A 56 -1.98 -8.81 6.80
CA ALA A 56 -2.32 -8.00 7.97
C ALA A 56 -3.69 -8.42 8.49
N MET A 57 -3.78 -8.77 9.78
CA MET A 57 -5.06 -9.02 10.43
C MET A 57 -5.65 -7.70 10.92
N LEU A 58 -6.73 -7.25 10.28
CA LEU A 58 -7.49 -6.09 10.71
C LEU A 58 -8.67 -6.52 11.58
N THR A 59 -8.77 -5.96 12.78
CA THR A 59 -9.98 -6.06 13.60
C THR A 59 -10.88 -4.87 13.27
N CYS A 60 -12.07 -5.15 12.75
CA CYS A 60 -13.06 -4.15 12.33
C CYS A 60 -14.31 -4.26 13.18
N LYS A 61 -15.09 -3.18 13.27
CA LYS A 61 -16.42 -3.17 13.89
C LYS A 61 -17.52 -3.01 12.83
N HIS A 62 -18.65 -3.68 13.02
CA HIS A 62 -19.81 -3.45 12.16
C HIS A 62 -20.39 -2.04 12.41
N LYS A 63 -20.71 -1.32 11.34
CA LYS A 63 -21.36 -0.01 11.45
C LYS A 63 -22.77 -0.08 12.02
N SER A 64 -23.42 -1.25 11.95
CA SER A 64 -24.81 -1.47 12.34
C SER A 64 -25.00 -2.02 13.76
N HIS A 65 -23.96 -2.65 14.32
CA HIS A 65 -24.00 -3.29 15.63
C HIS A 65 -22.69 -2.98 16.36
N GLU A 66 -22.76 -2.10 17.37
CA GLU A 66 -21.60 -1.58 18.11
C GLU A 66 -20.77 -2.68 18.81
N ASP A 67 -21.41 -3.82 19.11
CA ASP A 67 -20.80 -4.95 19.84
C ASP A 67 -20.24 -6.06 18.96
N ASP A 68 -20.50 -6.07 17.65
CA ASP A 68 -19.99 -7.12 16.75
C ASP A 68 -18.71 -6.68 16.04
N SER A 69 -17.58 -7.22 16.48
CA SER A 69 -16.30 -7.10 15.78
C SER A 69 -16.03 -8.32 14.90
N TYR A 70 -15.26 -8.12 13.82
CA TYR A 70 -14.78 -9.20 12.96
C TYR A 70 -13.32 -8.98 12.59
N GLN A 71 -12.65 -10.06 12.20
CA GLN A 71 -11.27 -10.02 11.73
C GLN A 71 -11.23 -10.24 10.22
N LYS A 72 -10.37 -9.49 9.54
CA LYS A 72 -10.11 -9.64 8.10
C LYS A 72 -8.62 -9.67 7.84
N PHE A 73 -8.15 -10.69 7.12
CA PHE A 73 -6.79 -10.74 6.61
C PHE A 73 -6.72 -9.93 5.30
N ILE A 74 -5.81 -8.97 5.25
CA ILE A 74 -5.53 -8.15 4.08
C ILE A 74 -4.14 -8.52 3.55
N PRO A 75 -4.03 -9.13 2.36
CA PRO A 75 -2.74 -9.41 1.77
C PRO A 75 -2.06 -8.10 1.33
N PHE A 76 -0.77 -8.00 1.55
CA PHE A 76 0.07 -6.90 1.08
C PHE A 76 1.46 -7.40 0.69
N VAL A 77 2.16 -6.63 -0.14
CA VAL A 77 3.54 -6.91 -0.52
C VAL A 77 4.46 -6.42 0.61
N GLY A 78 5.32 -7.31 1.13
CA GLY A 78 6.28 -7.04 2.20
C GLY A 78 7.63 -6.51 1.72
#